data_AF-A0A974I4V7-F1
#
_entry.id   AF-A0A974I4V7-F1
#
_cell.length_a   1.000
_cell.length_b   1.000
_cell.length_c   1.000
_cell.angle_alpha   90.00
_cell.angle_beta   90.00
_cell.angle_gamma   90.00
#
_symmetry.space_group_name_H-M   'P 1'
#
loop_
_entity.id
_entity.type
_entity.pdbx_description
1 polymer ?
#
loop_
_entity_poly.entity_id
_entity_poly.type
_entity_poly.pdbx_seq_one_letter_code
_entity_poly.pdbx_strand_id
1 'polypeptide(L)' 'MFVLCFILCLSLLSEVKSDIELVQPSTEIKSPGESVKLSCKTSGYTFTSSWINWIQQVPGKGLQWIGAI' A
#
# COMPACT_ATOMS: atom_id res chain seq x y z
N MET A 1 28.48 21.32 13.91
CA MET A 1 27.17 21.97 14.17
C MET A 1 26.41 22.25 12.88
N PHE A 2 26.93 23.08 11.97
CA PHE A 2 26.24 23.51 10.74
C PHE A 2 25.83 22.37 9.79
N VAL A 3 26.73 21.42 9.55
CA VAL A 3 26.48 20.28 8.65
C VAL A 3 25.36 19.38 9.19
N LEU A 4 25.30 19.19 10.51
CA LEU A 4 24.26 18.38 11.15
C LEU A 4 22.87 19.02 11.01
N CYS A 5 22.81 20.35 11.16
CA CYS A 5 21.58 21.13 11.01
C CYS A 5 21.06 21.07 9.56
N PHE A 6 21.97 21.15 8.57
CA PHE A 6 21.62 21.03 7.16
C PHE A 6 21.07 19.65 6.80
N ILE A 7 21.70 18.57 7.30
CA ILE A 7 21.22 17.19 7.10
C ILE A 7 19.83 16.99 7.74
N LEU A 8 19.63 17.48 8.97
CA LEU A 8 18.34 17.43 9.66
C LEU A 8 17.24 18.18 8.88
N CYS A 9 17.54 19.35 8.31
CA CYS A 9 16.60 20.07 7.45
C CYS A 9 16.21 19.27 6.20
N LEU A 10 17.16 18.64 5.51
CA LEU A 10 16.87 17.86 4.30
C LEU A 10 15.98 16.64 4.58
N SER A 11 16.16 15.99 5.74
CA SER A 11 15.29 14.87 6.16
C SER A 11 13.86 15.29 6.52
N LEU A 12 13.62 16.55 6.87
CA LEU A 12 12.28 17.08 7.18
C LEU A 12 11.52 17.57 5.94
N LEU A 13 12.21 17.76 4.81
CA LEU A 13 11.66 18.34 3.58
C LEU A 13 11.36 17.31 2.47
N SER A 14 11.70 16.04 2.68
CA SER A 14 11.57 14.98 1.67
C SER A 14 10.23 14.25 1.78
N GLU A 15 9.14 14.95 1.50
CA GLU A 15 7.83 14.31 1.35
C GLU A 15 7.65 13.89 -0.13
N VAL A 16 7.79 12.59 -0.41
CA VAL A 16 7.53 12.02 -1.74
C VAL A 16 6.02 11.75 -1.85
N LYS A 17 5.29 12.63 -2.54
CA LYS A 17 3.85 12.48 -2.76
C LYS A 17 3.58 11.89 -4.15
N SER A 18 2.93 10.73 -4.18
CA SER A 18 2.34 10.17 -5.40
C SER A 18 0.99 10.84 -5.69
N ASP A 19 0.67 11.03 -6.97
CA ASP A 19 -0.65 11.52 -7.39
C ASP A 19 -1.74 10.46 -7.14
N ILE A 20 -1.37 9.17 -7.19
CA ILE A 20 -2.26 8.03 -6.92
C ILE A 20 -1.88 7.37 -5.61
N GLU A 21 -2.87 7.09 -4.77
CA GLU A 21 -2.69 6.39 -3.49
C GLU A 21 -3.63 5.18 -3.41
N LEU A 22 -3.09 4.03 -2.97
CA LEU A 22 -3.84 2.81 -2.67
C LEU A 22 -3.67 2.50 -1.19
N VAL A 23 -4.73 2.64 -0.39
CA VAL A 23 -4.68 2.49 1.06
C VAL A 23 -5.42 1.23 1.50
N GLN A 24 -4.71 0.32 2.14
CA GLN A 24 -5.26 -0.90 2.73
C GLN A 24 -5.10 -0.89 4.26
N PRO A 25 -5.98 -1.58 5.02
CA PRO A 25 -5.76 -1.80 6.44
C PRO A 25 -4.46 -2.57 6.69
N SER A 26 -3.74 -2.24 7.76
CA SER A 26 -2.43 -2.83 8.06
C SER A 26 -2.50 -4.34 8.35
N THR A 27 -3.56 -4.78 9.03
CA THR A 27 -3.76 -6.18 9.42
C THR A 27 -5.26 -6.48 9.53
N GLU A 28 -5.68 -7.63 9.02
CA GLU A 28 -6.99 -8.22 9.29
C GLU A 28 -6.78 -9.66 9.76
N ILE A 29 -7.16 -9.96 11.01
CA ILE A 29 -7.05 -11.30 11.59
C ILE A 29 -8.46 -11.87 11.72
N LYS A 30 -8.65 -13.08 11.19
CA LYS A 30 -9.91 -13.84 11.24
C LYS A 30 -9.65 -15.26 11.74
N SER A 31 -10.69 -15.88 12.28
CA SER A 31 -10.59 -17.27 12.75
C SER A 31 -10.53 -18.23 11.57
N PRO A 32 -9.91 -19.42 11.73
CA PRO A 32 -9.94 -20.44 10.69
C PRO A 32 -11.37 -20.79 10.27
N GLY A 33 -11.64 -20.77 8.96
CA GLY A 33 -12.98 -21.02 8.40
C GLY A 33 -13.85 -19.78 8.20
N GLU A 34 -13.45 -18.62 8.72
CA GLU A 34 -14.14 -17.35 8.45
C GLU A 34 -13.71 -16.75 7.11
N SER A 35 -14.63 -16.01 6.49
CA SER A 35 -14.30 -15.21 5.31
C SER A 35 -13.64 -13.89 5.71
N VAL A 36 -12.61 -13.50 4.97
CA VAL A 36 -11.91 -12.22 5.11
C VAL A 36 -12.41 -11.26 4.03
N LYS A 37 -12.64 -9.99 4.38
CA LYS A 37 -13.04 -8.97 3.40
C LYS A 37 -11.93 -7.95 3.22
N LEU A 38 -11.16 -8.12 2.14
CA LEU A 38 -10.14 -7.15 1.77
C LEU A 38 -10.78 -5.83 1.32
N SER A 39 -10.16 -4.72 1.71
CA SER A 39 -10.56 -3.37 1.29
C SER A 39 -9.35 -2.55 0.84
N CYS A 40 -9.56 -1.72 -0.18
CA CYS A 40 -8.57 -0.79 -0.70
C CYS A 40 -9.31 0.53 -1.02
N LYS A 41 -8.87 1.62 -0.41
CA LYS A 41 -9.35 2.97 -0.73
C LYS A 41 -8.37 3.59 -1.70
N THR A 42 -8.89 4.20 -2.76
CA THR A 42 -8.07 4.89 -3.77
C THR A 42 -8.28 6.39 -3.71
N SER A 43 -7.21 7.15 -3.89
CA SER A 43 -7.25 8.61 -4.05
C SER A 43 -6.43 9.02 -5.27
N GLY A 44 -6.82 10.12 -5.92
CA GLY A 44 -6.18 10.60 -7.15
C GLY A 44 -6.33 9.71 -8.38
N TYR A 45 -7.22 8.71 -8.33
CA TYR A 45 -7.48 7.79 -9.44
C TYR A 45 -8.96 7.38 -9.50
N THR A 46 -9.51 7.29 -10.71
CA THR A 46 -10.88 6.79 -10.97
C THR A 46 -10.81 5.54 -11.86
N PHE A 47 -11.50 4.47 -11.48
CA PHE A 47 -11.56 3.16 -12.16
C PHE A 47 -12.22 3.23 -13.53
N THR A 48 -11.57 3.85 -14.50
CA THR A 48 -12.11 4.03 -15.86
C THR A 48 -11.37 3.23 -16.90
N SER A 49 -10.07 2.96 -16.69
CA SER A 49 -9.21 2.37 -17.73
C SER A 49 -8.15 1.37 -17.24
N SER A 50 -8.02 1.17 -15.92
CA SER A 50 -7.08 0.19 -15.35
C SER A 50 -7.72 -0.67 -14.26
N TRP A 51 -7.33 -1.94 -14.23
CA TRP A 51 -7.73 -2.95 -13.26
C TRP A 51 -6.97 -2.82 -11.93
N ILE A 52 -7.63 -3.05 -10.79
CA ILE A 52 -6.95 -3.36 -9.53
C ILE A 52 -6.72 -4.86 -9.46
N ASN A 53 -5.45 -5.27 -9.45
CA ASN A 53 -5.10 -6.66 -9.18
C ASN A 53 -4.91 -6.89 -7.69
N TRP A 54 -5.48 -7.98 -7.19
CA TRP A 54 -5.29 -8.48 -5.84
C TRP A 54 -4.25 -9.60 -5.86
N ILE A 55 -3.21 -9.46 -5.05
CA ILE A 55 -2.09 -10.39 -4.98
C ILE A 55 -1.85 -10.73 -3.51
N GLN A 56 -1.67 -12.01 -3.22
CA GLN A 56 -1.27 -12.51 -1.91
C GLN A 56 0.20 -12.93 -1.94
N GLN A 57 0.95 -12.54 -0.90
CA GLN A 57 2.27 -13.06 -0.65
C GLN A 57 2.22 -13.98 0.58
N VAL A 58 2.48 -15.27 0.38
CA VAL A 58 2.54 -16.25 1.46
C VAL A 58 4.01 -16.44 1.85
N PRO A 59 4.39 -16.44 3.15
CA PRO A 59 5.77 -16.68 3.57
C PRO A 59 6.34 -17.95 2.93
N GLY A 60 7.53 -17.85 2.34
CA GLY A 60 8.20 -18.96 1.64
C GLY A 60 7.61 -19.35 0.29
N LYS A 61 6.60 -18.63 -0.23
CA LYS A 61 6.05 -18.82 -1.57
C LYS A 61 6.23 -17.56 -2.43
N GLY A 62 6.06 -17.72 -3.74
CA GLY A 62 5.99 -16.58 -4.67
C GLY A 62 4.70 -15.77 -4.50
N LEU A 63 4.60 -14.69 -5.29
CA LEU A 63 3.36 -13.91 -5.40
C LEU A 63 2.24 -14.76 -6.02
N GLN A 64 1.06 -14.72 -5.41
CA GLN A 64 -0.12 -15.45 -5.87
C GLN A 64 -1.20 -14.45 -6.28
N TRP A 65 -1.67 -14.54 -7.52
CA TRP A 65 -2.78 -13.72 -7.97
C TRP A 65 -4.11 -14.23 -7.41
N ILE A 66 -4.93 -13.32 -6.88
CA ILE A 66 -6.25 -13.62 -6.28
C ILE A 66 -7.37 -13.24 -7.26
N GLY A 67 -7.24 -12.12 -7.96
CA GLY A 67 -8.29 -11.59 -8.82
C GLY A 67 -8.00 -10.19 -9.33
N ALA A 68 -8.87 -9.69 -10.20
CA ALA A 68 -8.87 -8.31 -10.68
C ALA A 68 -10.27 -7.70 -10.53
N ILE A 69 -10.34 -6.40 -10.23
CA ILE A 69 -11.56 -5.58 -10.17
C ILE A 69 -11.42 -4.40 -11.10
#